data_AF-A0A7C5H0M9-F1
#
_entry.id   AF-A0A7C5H0M9-F1
#
_cell.length_a   1.000
_cell.length_b   1.000
_cell.length_c   1.000
_cell.angle_alpha   90.00
_cell.angle_beta   90.00
_cell.angle_gamma   90.00
#
_symmetry.space_group_name_H-M   'P 1'
#
loop_
_entity.id
_entity.type
_entity.pdbx_description
1 polymer ?
#
loop_
_entity_poly.entity_id
_entity_poly.type
_entity_poly.pdbx_seq_one_letter_code
_entity_poly.pdbx_strand_id
1 'polypeptide(L)'
;MAKGYSDHLPVYAYFDTKPYKKEKLDKSSVPRSKKTIDDLYKIERLDGEIELEGVVVVLKRGNHAVVKQSKLGRGIFLFGCAARLKEGHRYNLLVDSIKSYKGLKEITSAYVLKDKGKSDNTEFEMTQAELNQKSLKQNEVVRNIMGIYKNRFLYAGGLKIPIYFKKKKHRPKNGEKLKIYYAHLGYYKHVQLVVYNTKDFTVLE
;
A
#
# COMPACT_ATOMS: atom_id res chain seq x y z
N MET A 1 31.82 -47.34 37.95
CA MET A 1 31.33 -45.97 38.25
C MET A 1 31.26 -45.20 36.94
N ALA A 2 30.06 -44.94 36.41
CA ALA A 2 29.88 -44.21 35.16
C ALA A 2 29.80 -42.70 35.46
N LYS A 3 30.71 -41.91 34.89
CA LYS A 3 30.65 -40.44 34.94
C LYS A 3 29.60 -39.98 33.92
N GLY A 4 28.52 -39.36 34.41
CA GLY A 4 27.43 -38.85 33.59
C GLY A 4 27.90 -37.69 32.70
N TYR A 5 27.76 -37.85 31.40
CA TYR A 5 27.90 -36.77 30.43
C TYR A 5 26.50 -36.26 30.07
N SER A 6 26.35 -34.94 30.06
CA SER A 6 25.13 -34.26 29.61
C SER A 6 24.98 -34.44 28.10
N ASP A 7 23.77 -34.77 27.66
CA ASP A 7 23.30 -34.90 26.29
C ASP A 7 23.08 -33.53 25.59
N HIS A 8 23.37 -32.43 26.29
CA HIS A 8 23.35 -31.08 25.73
C HIS A 8 24.72 -30.62 25.21
N LEU A 9 24.70 -30.01 24.03
CA LEU A 9 25.88 -29.37 23.43
C LEU A 9 26.29 -28.13 24.25
N PRO A 10 27.57 -27.99 24.64
CA PRO A 10 28.03 -26.80 25.34
C PRO A 10 28.01 -25.59 24.42
N VAL A 11 27.41 -24.50 24.90
CA VAL A 11 27.41 -23.20 24.23
C VAL A 11 28.46 -22.33 24.89
N TYR A 12 29.34 -21.74 24.06
CA TYR A 12 30.34 -20.79 24.51
C TYR A 12 30.11 -19.44 23.83
N ALA A 13 30.38 -18.36 24.55
CA ALA A 13 30.40 -17.01 24.04
C ALA A 13 31.69 -16.33 24.49
N TYR A 14 32.30 -15.55 23.60
CA TYR A 14 33.45 -14.72 23.89
C TYR A 14 33.03 -13.27 23.92
N PHE A 15 33.52 -12.54 24.91
CA PHE A 15 33.28 -11.12 25.06
C PHE A 15 34.63 -10.40 25.09
N ASP A 16 34.67 -9.18 24.54
CA ASP A 16 35.77 -8.26 24.78
C ASP A 16 35.23 -6.95 25.38
N THR A 17 36.11 -6.22 26.04
CA THR A 17 35.80 -4.92 26.65
C THR A 17 36.32 -3.77 25.81
N LYS A 18 36.55 -3.98 24.51
CA LYS A 18 37.07 -2.91 23.66
C LYS A 18 36.00 -1.81 23.58
N PRO A 19 36.41 -0.53 23.65
CA PRO A 19 35.49 0.57 23.45
C PRO A 19 34.76 0.43 22.11
N TYR A 20 33.46 0.70 22.11
CA TYR A 20 32.66 0.74 20.89
C TYR A 20 33.31 1.72 19.89
N LYS A 21 33.88 1.17 18.82
CA LYS A 21 34.28 1.95 17.67
C LYS A 21 33.07 2.05 16.77
N LYS A 22 32.43 3.21 16.76
CA LYS A 22 31.42 3.52 15.73
C LYS A 22 32.07 3.24 14.39
N GLU A 23 31.51 2.30 13.63
CA GLU A 23 31.87 2.16 12.22
C GLU A 23 31.77 3.55 11.63
N LYS A 24 32.90 4.06 11.10
CA LYS A 24 32.79 5.05 10.05
C LYS A 24 32.12 4.27 8.95
N LEU A 25 30.77 4.32 8.92
CA LEU A 25 30.02 4.12 7.70
C LEU A 25 30.76 5.00 6.72
N ASP A 26 31.58 4.38 5.86
CA ASP A 26 31.96 5.04 4.65
C ASP A 26 30.62 5.49 4.09
N LYS A 27 30.44 6.80 3.98
CA LYS A 27 29.42 7.36 3.13
C LYS A 27 29.82 7.09 1.67
N SER A 28 30.33 5.89 1.35
CA SER A 28 30.03 5.22 0.10
C SER A 28 28.52 5.02 0.13
N SER A 29 27.82 6.11 -0.16
CA SER A 29 26.48 6.11 -0.67
C SER A 29 26.50 5.11 -1.82
N VAL A 30 26.14 3.86 -1.55
CA VAL A 30 25.57 3.02 -2.61
C VAL A 30 24.50 3.92 -3.20
N PRO A 31 24.66 4.40 -4.45
CA PRO A 31 23.78 5.42 -4.97
C PRO A 31 22.38 4.82 -4.90
N ARG A 32 21.54 5.38 -4.00
CA ARG A 32 20.16 4.94 -3.86
C ARG A 32 19.55 5.06 -5.23
N SER A 33 19.13 3.93 -5.80
CA SER A 33 18.58 3.97 -7.14
C SER A 33 17.26 4.74 -7.07
N LYS A 34 17.24 5.91 -7.70
CA LYS A 34 16.01 6.69 -7.83
C LYS A 34 15.15 6.01 -8.88
N LYS A 35 13.95 5.60 -8.50
CA LYS A 35 13.01 4.96 -9.42
C LYS A 35 11.62 5.56 -9.30
N THR A 36 10.77 5.20 -10.26
CA THR A 36 9.34 5.50 -10.19
C THR A 36 8.56 4.32 -9.62
N ILE A 37 7.33 4.57 -9.19
CA ILE A 37 6.39 3.51 -8.80
C ILE A 37 6.16 2.55 -9.97
N ASP A 38 6.06 3.05 -11.21
CA ASP A 38 5.93 2.22 -12.41
C ASP A 38 7.08 1.22 -12.57
N ASP A 39 8.31 1.59 -12.22
CA ASP A 39 9.46 0.70 -12.27
C ASP A 39 9.37 -0.46 -11.27
N LEU A 40 8.71 -0.24 -10.12
CA LEU A 40 8.51 -1.31 -9.13
C LEU A 40 7.63 -2.44 -9.68
N TYR A 41 6.77 -2.17 -10.65
CA TYR A 41 5.94 -3.19 -11.31
C TYR A 41 6.72 -4.05 -12.30
N LYS A 42 7.95 -3.65 -12.68
CA LYS A 42 8.81 -4.39 -13.64
C LYS A 42 9.70 -5.42 -12.96
N ILE A 43 9.77 -5.41 -11.62
CA ILE A 43 10.65 -6.25 -10.82
C ILE A 43 9.85 -7.00 -9.77
N GLU A 44 10.29 -8.20 -9.36
CA GLU A 44 9.59 -8.97 -8.33
C GLU A 44 10.01 -8.57 -6.92
N ARG A 45 11.32 -8.38 -6.72
CA ARG A 45 11.99 -8.01 -5.46
C ARG A 45 12.97 -6.86 -5.70
N LEU A 46 13.43 -6.25 -4.62
CA LEU A 46 14.48 -5.23 -4.66
C LEU A 46 15.84 -5.88 -4.44
N ASP A 47 16.84 -5.48 -5.23
CA ASP A 47 18.24 -5.86 -5.01
C ASP A 47 18.96 -4.89 -4.04
N GLY A 48 18.29 -3.79 -3.68
CA GLY A 48 18.74 -2.78 -2.73
C GLY A 48 17.69 -1.69 -2.54
N GLU A 49 17.95 -0.75 -1.65
CA GLU A 49 17.00 0.34 -1.34
C GLU A 49 16.74 1.24 -2.56
N ILE A 50 15.48 1.65 -2.71
CA ILE A 50 15.03 2.57 -3.77
C ILE A 50 14.54 3.86 -3.14
N GLU A 51 14.92 5.01 -3.70
CA GLU A 51 14.29 6.28 -3.37
C GLU A 51 13.14 6.56 -4.35
N LEU A 52 11.94 6.71 -3.79
CA LEU A 52 10.78 7.26 -4.50
C LEU A 52 10.60 8.73 -4.13
N GLU A 53 10.80 9.63 -5.08
CA GLU A 53 10.66 11.06 -4.84
C GLU A 53 9.23 11.55 -5.10
N GLY A 54 8.77 12.47 -4.25
CA GLY A 54 7.54 13.23 -4.48
C GLY A 54 6.26 12.41 -4.51
N VAL A 55 6.19 11.29 -3.78
CA VAL A 55 5.00 10.46 -3.67
C VAL A 55 3.91 11.19 -2.87
N VAL A 56 2.69 11.20 -3.38
CA VAL A 56 1.51 11.78 -2.72
C VAL A 56 0.69 10.65 -2.11
N VAL A 57 0.29 10.82 -0.85
CA VAL A 57 -0.60 9.89 -0.16
C VAL A 57 -2.04 10.18 -0.56
N VAL A 58 -2.59 9.32 -1.42
CA VAL A 58 -3.94 9.50 -1.98
C VAL A 58 -5.01 8.99 -1.03
N LEU A 59 -4.77 7.83 -0.41
CA LEU A 59 -5.70 7.20 0.54
C LEU A 59 -4.93 6.66 1.74
N LYS A 60 -5.42 6.92 2.96
CA LYS A 60 -4.79 6.50 4.22
C LYS A 60 -5.76 5.72 5.09
N ARG A 61 -5.44 4.48 5.47
CA ARG A 61 -6.29 3.67 6.37
C ARG A 61 -5.44 2.95 7.40
N GLY A 62 -5.43 3.42 8.65
CA GLY A 62 -4.61 2.86 9.73
C GLY A 62 -3.12 2.94 9.40
N ASN A 63 -2.39 1.83 9.43
CA ASN A 63 -0.97 1.77 9.02
C ASN A 63 -0.78 1.47 7.52
N HIS A 64 -1.84 1.60 6.73
CA HIS A 64 -1.80 1.40 5.28
C HIS A 64 -1.99 2.70 4.52
N ALA A 65 -1.54 2.73 3.27
CA ALA A 65 -1.78 3.83 2.35
C ALA A 65 -1.79 3.37 0.89
N VAL A 66 -2.44 4.12 0.01
CA VAL A 66 -2.17 4.10 -1.43
C VAL A 66 -1.47 5.41 -1.77
N VAL A 67 -0.35 5.32 -2.50
CA VAL A 67 0.43 6.49 -2.95
C VAL A 67 0.60 6.51 -4.46
N LYS A 68 0.76 7.71 -5.03
CA LYS A 68 1.07 7.94 -6.47
C LYS A 68 2.16 9.00 -6.64
N GLN A 69 2.86 8.99 -7.77
CA GLN A 69 3.79 10.07 -8.16
C GLN A 69 3.22 10.99 -9.24
N SER A 70 2.32 10.48 -10.09
CA SER A 70 1.67 11.23 -11.17
C SER A 70 0.25 10.71 -11.41
N LYS A 71 -0.60 11.52 -12.06
CA LYS A 71 -1.99 11.15 -12.38
C LYS A 71 -2.07 9.91 -13.28
N LEU A 72 -1.28 9.86 -14.35
CA LEU A 72 -1.29 8.78 -15.35
C LEU A 72 -0.43 7.56 -14.97
N GLY A 73 0.53 7.74 -14.05
CA GLY A 73 1.39 6.69 -13.54
C GLY A 73 0.66 5.71 -12.63
N ARG A 74 1.35 4.65 -12.21
CA ARG A 74 0.80 3.62 -11.33
C ARG A 74 0.76 4.11 -9.88
N GLY A 75 -0.30 3.75 -9.15
CA GLY A 75 -0.26 3.79 -7.70
C GLY A 75 0.39 2.54 -7.10
N ILE A 76 0.70 2.58 -5.81
CA ILE A 76 1.16 1.41 -5.06
C ILE A 76 0.62 1.44 -3.63
N PHE A 77 0.29 0.25 -3.12
CA PHE A 77 -0.20 0.08 -1.76
C PHE A 77 0.96 -0.13 -0.77
N LEU A 78 0.94 0.59 0.34
CA LEU A 78 1.87 0.47 1.45
C LEU A 78 1.20 -0.39 2.52
N PHE A 79 1.70 -1.62 2.70
CA PHE A 79 1.16 -2.57 3.64
C PHE A 79 1.90 -2.49 4.99
N GLY A 80 1.28 -1.86 5.99
CA GLY A 80 1.77 -1.85 7.37
C GLY A 80 2.90 -0.86 7.65
N CYS A 81 3.46 -0.22 6.62
CA CYS A 81 4.59 0.72 6.73
C CYS A 81 4.21 2.20 6.62
N ALA A 82 2.92 2.56 6.65
CA ALA A 82 2.47 3.93 6.44
C ALA A 82 2.09 4.68 7.72
N ALA A 83 2.48 4.23 8.92
CA ALA A 83 2.00 4.80 10.19
C ALA A 83 2.26 6.31 10.34
N ARG A 84 3.40 6.80 9.84
CA ARG A 84 3.83 8.21 9.94
C ARG A 84 3.35 9.11 8.80
N LEU A 85 2.67 8.54 7.79
CA LEU A 85 2.22 9.29 6.61
C LEU A 85 0.86 9.94 6.86
N LYS A 86 0.61 11.10 6.24
CA LYS A 86 -0.67 11.80 6.28
C LYS A 86 -1.33 11.77 4.90
N GLU A 87 -2.64 11.54 4.84
CA GLU A 87 -3.42 11.68 3.60
C GLU A 87 -3.29 13.12 3.07
N GLY A 88 -3.14 13.31 1.76
CA GLY A 88 -2.94 14.64 1.17
C GLY A 88 -1.57 15.26 1.45
N HIS A 89 -0.56 14.47 1.84
CA HIS A 89 0.82 14.95 1.95
C HIS A 89 1.73 14.32 0.88
N ARG A 90 2.81 15.05 0.56
CA ARG A 90 3.85 14.62 -0.37
C ARG A 90 5.13 14.27 0.37
N TYR A 91 5.79 13.17 -0.03
CA TYR A 91 6.99 12.66 0.63
C TYR A 91 8.06 12.24 -0.39
N ASN A 92 9.31 12.22 0.04
CA ASN A 92 10.29 11.26 -0.50
C ASN A 92 10.33 10.06 0.45
N LEU A 93 10.24 8.86 -0.12
CA LEU A 93 10.31 7.61 0.63
C LEU A 93 11.54 6.81 0.23
N LEU A 94 12.16 6.18 1.23
CA LEU A 94 13.12 5.10 1.04
C LEU A 94 12.35 3.79 1.11
N VAL A 95 12.31 3.04 0.03
CA VAL A 95 11.65 1.74 -0.08
C VAL A 95 12.69 0.66 0.09
N ASP A 96 12.46 -0.20 1.08
CA ASP A 96 13.37 -1.27 1.48
C ASP A 96 12.86 -2.65 1.01
N SER A 97 11.54 -2.84 0.97
CA SER A 97 10.98 -4.11 0.47
C SER A 97 9.64 -3.96 -0.25
N ILE A 98 9.48 -4.77 -1.29
CA ILE A 98 8.24 -4.94 -2.05
C ILE A 98 7.80 -6.40 -2.09
N LYS A 99 6.52 -6.64 -2.35
CA LYS A 99 5.94 -7.97 -2.53
C LYS A 99 4.77 -7.93 -3.50
N SER A 100 4.46 -9.07 -4.12
CA SER A 100 3.16 -9.31 -4.75
C SER A 100 2.34 -10.28 -3.91
N TYR A 101 1.25 -9.82 -3.30
CA TYR A 101 0.33 -10.67 -2.51
C TYR A 101 -0.96 -10.95 -3.29
N LYS A 102 -1.12 -12.20 -3.73
CA LYS A 102 -2.28 -12.67 -4.53
C LYS A 102 -2.59 -11.77 -5.74
N GLY A 103 -1.55 -11.20 -6.33
CA GLY A 103 -1.58 -10.30 -7.49
C GLY A 103 -1.50 -8.80 -7.14
N LEU A 104 -1.73 -8.40 -5.89
CA LEU A 104 -1.56 -7.00 -5.46
C LEU A 104 -0.08 -6.68 -5.26
N LYS A 105 0.43 -5.66 -5.95
CA LYS A 105 1.79 -5.15 -5.75
C LYS A 105 1.82 -4.21 -4.56
N GLU A 106 2.71 -4.45 -3.62
CA GLU A 106 2.74 -3.75 -2.34
C GLU A 106 4.17 -3.38 -1.95
N ILE A 107 4.34 -2.24 -1.28
CA ILE A 107 5.52 -1.90 -0.49
C ILE A 107 5.25 -2.38 0.95
N THR A 108 6.15 -3.19 1.50
CA THR A 108 6.01 -3.76 2.85
C THR A 108 6.92 -3.10 3.88
N SER A 109 7.98 -2.41 3.43
CA SER A 109 8.91 -1.65 4.28
C SER A 109 9.30 -0.35 3.57
N ALA A 110 9.08 0.78 4.24
CA ALA A 110 9.47 2.09 3.75
C ALA A 110 9.65 3.12 4.87
N TYR A 111 10.54 4.08 4.65
CA TYR A 111 10.88 5.15 5.59
C TYR A 111 10.71 6.52 4.95
N VAL A 112 10.27 7.51 5.72
CA VAL A 112 10.19 8.89 5.24
C VAL A 112 11.60 9.49 5.21
N LEU A 113 12.06 9.86 4.02
CA LEU A 113 13.28 10.64 3.84
C LEU A 113 13.02 12.13 4.00
N LYS A 114 11.91 12.61 3.43
CA LYS A 114 11.53 14.03 3.45
C LYS A 114 10.01 14.17 3.42
N ASP A 115 9.45 14.98 4.33
CA ASP A 115 8.08 15.49 4.22
C ASP A 115 8.12 16.80 3.41
N LYS A 116 7.41 16.83 2.28
CA LYS A 116 7.30 17.99 1.39
C LYS A 116 6.04 18.81 1.69
N GLY A 117 5.29 18.47 2.73
CA GLY A 117 4.10 19.18 3.18
C GLY A 117 2.82 18.72 2.47
N LYS A 118 1.78 19.51 2.67
CA LYS A 118 0.45 19.29 2.10
C LYS A 118 0.50 19.40 0.58
N SER A 119 -0.22 18.53 -0.11
CA SER A 119 -0.42 18.49 -1.56
C SER A 119 -1.90 18.24 -1.82
N ASP A 120 -2.41 18.78 -2.92
CA ASP A 120 -3.70 18.28 -3.43
C ASP A 120 -3.51 16.81 -3.82
N ASN A 121 -4.39 15.94 -3.32
CA ASN A 121 -4.42 14.53 -3.68
C ASN A 121 -5.57 14.19 -4.65
N THR A 122 -6.49 15.12 -4.87
CA THR A 122 -7.69 14.89 -5.68
C THR A 122 -7.37 14.69 -7.16
N GLU A 123 -6.27 15.28 -7.64
CA GLU A 123 -5.75 15.06 -9.01
C GLU A 123 -5.33 13.61 -9.28
N PHE A 124 -5.06 12.82 -8.23
CA PHE A 124 -4.63 11.42 -8.30
C PHE A 124 -5.79 10.43 -8.13
N GLU A 125 -6.98 10.91 -7.80
CA GLU A 125 -8.19 10.11 -7.61
C GLU A 125 -8.89 9.88 -8.96
N MET A 126 -9.39 8.67 -9.16
CA MET A 126 -10.21 8.33 -10.32
C MET A 126 -11.67 8.71 -10.08
N THR A 127 -12.27 9.31 -11.09
CA THR A 127 -13.70 9.55 -11.21
C THR A 127 -14.45 8.27 -11.63
N GLN A 128 -15.78 8.28 -11.50
CA GLN A 128 -16.62 7.21 -12.02
C GLN A 128 -16.48 7.03 -13.55
N ALA A 129 -16.28 8.11 -14.30
CA ALA A 129 -16.10 8.05 -15.74
C ALA A 129 -14.79 7.31 -16.11
N GLU A 130 -13.69 7.59 -15.40
CA GLU A 130 -12.42 6.89 -15.57
C GLU A 130 -12.51 5.42 -15.12
N LEU A 131 -13.28 5.13 -14.07
CA LEU A 131 -13.54 3.76 -13.62
C LEU A 131 -14.27 2.91 -14.68
N ASN A 132 -15.09 3.52 -15.55
CA ASN A 132 -15.84 2.79 -16.57
C ASN A 132 -15.00 2.37 -17.79
N GLN A 133 -13.69 2.68 -17.81
CA GLN A 133 -12.79 2.28 -18.88
C GLN A 133 -12.36 0.81 -18.79
N LYS A 134 -12.09 0.16 -19.93
CA LYS A 134 -11.85 -1.29 -20.01
C LYS A 134 -10.54 -1.78 -19.35
N SER A 135 -9.55 -0.91 -19.13
CA SER A 135 -8.23 -1.29 -18.60
C SER A 135 -7.99 -0.74 -17.20
N LEU A 136 -8.59 -1.41 -16.20
CA LEU A 136 -8.43 -1.01 -14.80
C LEU A 136 -7.09 -1.47 -14.23
N LYS A 137 -6.30 -0.49 -13.76
CA LYS A 137 -5.05 -0.70 -13.05
C LYS A 137 -5.33 -0.93 -11.56
N GLN A 138 -4.57 -1.82 -10.93
CA GLN A 138 -4.59 -2.00 -9.47
C GLN A 138 -3.92 -0.81 -8.75
N ASN A 139 -4.14 -0.68 -7.45
CA ASN A 139 -3.60 0.37 -6.58
C ASN A 139 -4.01 1.79 -6.98
N GLU A 140 -5.21 1.93 -7.53
CA GLU A 140 -5.83 3.22 -7.79
C GLU A 140 -6.88 3.56 -6.72
N VAL A 141 -7.18 4.83 -6.53
CA VAL A 141 -8.21 5.29 -5.57
C VAL A 141 -9.34 5.89 -6.38
N VAL A 142 -10.55 5.37 -6.20
CA VAL A 142 -11.75 5.89 -6.85
C VAL A 142 -12.54 6.70 -5.85
N ARG A 143 -13.11 7.82 -6.30
CA ARG A 143 -13.90 8.71 -5.47
C ARG A 143 -15.30 8.95 -6.03
N ASN A 144 -16.25 9.19 -5.13
CA ASN A 144 -17.61 9.65 -5.42
C ASN A 144 -18.33 8.79 -6.46
N ILE A 145 -18.25 7.47 -6.30
CA ILE A 145 -18.93 6.49 -7.16
C ILE A 145 -20.30 6.17 -6.58
N MET A 146 -21.32 6.16 -7.45
CA MET A 146 -22.68 5.77 -7.10
C MET A 146 -23.11 4.54 -7.88
N GLY A 147 -23.72 3.58 -7.19
CA GLY A 147 -24.17 2.35 -7.83
C GLY A 147 -25.01 1.47 -6.92
N ILE A 148 -25.56 0.40 -7.50
CA ILE A 148 -26.36 -0.58 -6.78
C ILE A 148 -25.44 -1.72 -6.32
N TYR A 149 -25.48 -2.06 -5.05
CA TYR A 149 -24.80 -3.23 -4.52
C TYR A 149 -25.68 -4.48 -4.66
N LYS A 150 -25.18 -5.49 -5.36
CA LYS A 150 -25.89 -6.77 -5.52
C LYS A 150 -24.90 -7.91 -5.70
N ASN A 151 -25.06 -8.97 -4.92
CA ASN A 151 -24.30 -10.21 -5.04
C ASN A 151 -22.76 -10.04 -5.01
N ARG A 152 -22.27 -9.11 -4.18
CA ARG A 152 -20.83 -8.73 -4.08
C ARG A 152 -20.28 -7.94 -5.27
N PHE A 153 -21.16 -7.37 -6.08
CA PHE A 153 -20.78 -6.45 -7.16
C PHE A 153 -21.39 -5.07 -6.91
N LEU A 154 -20.69 -4.04 -7.39
CA LEU A 154 -21.23 -2.71 -7.59
C LEU A 154 -21.60 -2.57 -9.07
N TYR A 155 -22.83 -2.13 -9.33
CA TYR A 155 -23.34 -1.79 -10.65
C TYR A 155 -23.42 -0.27 -10.76
N ALA A 156 -22.55 0.35 -11.54
CA ALA A 156 -22.42 1.81 -11.64
C ALA A 156 -22.18 2.23 -13.10
N GLY A 157 -23.10 2.99 -13.70
CA GLY A 157 -22.92 3.55 -15.05
C GLY A 157 -22.54 2.53 -16.14
N GLY A 158 -23.16 1.35 -16.13
CA GLY A 158 -22.87 0.26 -17.08
C GLY A 158 -21.69 -0.64 -16.69
N LEU A 159 -20.88 -0.24 -15.69
CA LEU A 159 -19.83 -1.08 -15.13
C LEU A 159 -20.39 -2.04 -14.08
N LYS A 160 -19.94 -3.30 -14.15
CA LYS A 160 -20.08 -4.30 -13.10
C LYS A 160 -18.70 -4.62 -12.55
N ILE A 161 -18.41 -4.24 -11.31
CA ILE A 161 -17.12 -4.48 -10.66
C ILE A 161 -17.30 -5.20 -9.32
N PRO A 162 -16.49 -6.23 -9.01
CA PRO A 162 -16.51 -6.84 -7.68
C PRO A 162 -16.20 -5.80 -6.61
N ILE A 163 -16.91 -5.88 -5.48
CA ILE A 163 -16.70 -5.00 -4.33
C ILE A 163 -16.57 -5.81 -3.04
N TYR A 164 -15.55 -5.48 -2.28
CA TYR A 164 -15.19 -6.13 -1.02
C TYR A 164 -15.18 -5.12 0.12
N PHE A 165 -16.00 -5.40 1.12
CA PHE A 165 -16.01 -4.68 2.39
C PHE A 165 -15.11 -5.39 3.39
N LYS A 166 -14.09 -4.69 3.89
CA LYS A 166 -13.07 -5.26 4.80
C LYS A 166 -13.66 -5.86 6.07
N LYS A 167 -14.73 -5.26 6.60
CA LYS A 167 -15.48 -5.80 7.75
C LYS A 167 -16.84 -6.31 7.26
N LYS A 168 -17.11 -7.61 7.47
CA LYS A 168 -18.35 -8.28 7.02
C LYS A 168 -19.61 -7.60 7.57
N LYS A 169 -19.57 -7.11 8.81
CA LYS A 169 -20.70 -6.42 9.46
C LYS A 169 -21.10 -5.08 8.82
N HIS A 170 -20.26 -4.52 7.95
CA HIS A 170 -20.54 -3.27 7.24
C HIS A 170 -21.02 -3.51 5.81
N ARG A 171 -21.32 -4.76 5.45
CA ARG A 171 -21.83 -5.06 4.10
C ARG A 171 -23.28 -4.58 3.99
N PRO A 172 -23.60 -3.77 2.97
CA PRO A 172 -24.97 -3.40 2.63
C PRO A 172 -25.83 -4.63 2.30
N LYS A 173 -27.16 -4.47 2.35
CA LYS A 173 -28.09 -5.49 1.86
C LYS A 173 -28.09 -5.50 0.34
N ASN A 174 -28.37 -6.67 -0.23
CA ASN A 174 -28.52 -6.80 -1.67
C ASN A 174 -29.64 -5.88 -2.19
N GLY A 175 -29.36 -5.15 -3.26
CA GLY A 175 -30.27 -4.19 -3.87
C GLY A 175 -30.10 -2.75 -3.39
N GLU A 176 -29.35 -2.50 -2.31
CA GLU A 176 -29.15 -1.16 -1.78
C GLU A 176 -28.33 -0.28 -2.73
N LYS A 177 -28.75 0.98 -2.86
CA LYS A 177 -28.02 2.00 -3.59
C LYS A 177 -26.95 2.58 -2.68
N LEU A 178 -25.73 2.68 -3.17
CA LEU A 178 -24.59 3.18 -2.41
C LEU A 178 -24.06 4.47 -3.03
N LYS A 179 -23.60 5.38 -2.17
CA LYS A 179 -22.62 6.40 -2.51
C LYS A 179 -21.31 6.04 -1.82
N ILE A 180 -20.32 5.62 -2.61
CA ILE A 180 -18.98 5.31 -2.14
C ILE A 180 -18.14 6.58 -2.29
N TYR A 181 -17.75 7.16 -1.16
CA TYR A 181 -16.88 8.33 -1.11
C TYR A 181 -15.48 7.96 -1.57
N TYR A 182 -14.94 6.84 -1.10
CA TYR A 182 -13.60 6.36 -1.45
C TYR A 182 -13.57 4.84 -1.54
N ALA A 183 -12.91 4.31 -2.57
CA ALA A 183 -12.56 2.91 -2.65
C ALA A 183 -11.18 2.72 -3.25
N HIS A 184 -10.47 1.69 -2.78
CA HIS A 184 -9.22 1.26 -3.39
C HIS A 184 -9.52 0.21 -4.47
N LEU A 185 -9.00 0.41 -5.70
CA LEU A 185 -8.93 -0.65 -6.71
C LEU A 185 -7.83 -1.65 -6.34
N GLY A 186 -8.17 -2.54 -5.42
CA GLY A 186 -7.30 -3.63 -5.00
C GLY A 186 -7.32 -4.81 -5.98
N TYR A 187 -6.55 -5.82 -5.64
CA TYR A 187 -6.42 -7.05 -6.42
C TYR A 187 -6.35 -8.24 -5.47
N TYR A 188 -7.25 -9.21 -5.64
CA TYR A 188 -7.19 -10.49 -4.93
C TYR A 188 -7.67 -11.57 -5.88
N LYS A 189 -6.74 -12.12 -6.67
CA LYS A 189 -6.99 -12.96 -7.85
C LYS A 189 -7.71 -12.25 -9.01
N HIS A 190 -8.38 -11.13 -8.77
CA HIS A 190 -8.97 -10.22 -9.76
C HIS A 190 -9.04 -8.79 -9.19
N VAL A 191 -9.18 -7.79 -10.06
CA VAL A 191 -9.40 -6.40 -9.67
C VAL A 191 -10.77 -6.27 -8.98
N GLN A 192 -10.80 -5.54 -7.86
CA GLN A 192 -12.03 -5.29 -7.11
C GLN A 192 -11.94 -3.96 -6.35
N LEU A 193 -13.09 -3.35 -6.10
CA LEU A 193 -13.20 -2.22 -5.17
C LEU A 193 -13.07 -2.74 -3.73
N VAL A 194 -12.21 -2.11 -2.95
CA VAL A 194 -12.02 -2.40 -1.53
C VAL A 194 -12.48 -1.20 -0.72
N VAL A 195 -13.52 -1.43 0.08
CA VAL A 195 -14.06 -0.45 1.03
C VAL A 195 -13.59 -0.84 2.43
N TYR A 196 -12.84 0.05 3.08
CA TYR A 196 -12.15 -0.28 4.33
C TYR A 196 -13.04 -0.05 5.57
N ASN A 197 -13.83 1.01 5.57
CA ASN A 197 -14.63 1.41 6.73
C ASN A 197 -16.00 1.98 6.31
N THR A 198 -16.85 2.29 7.30
CA THR A 198 -18.19 2.89 7.07
C THR A 198 -18.17 4.37 6.74
N LYS A 199 -17.05 5.08 6.95
CA LYS A 199 -16.87 6.47 6.51
C LYS A 199 -16.60 6.55 5.00
N ASP A 200 -16.23 5.44 4.38
CA ASP A 200 -15.90 5.35 2.96
C ASP A 200 -17.15 5.24 2.07
N PHE A 201 -18.34 5.01 2.64
CA PHE A 201 -19.59 4.93 1.89
C PHE A 201 -20.83 5.24 2.74
N THR A 202 -21.93 5.56 2.09
CA THR A 202 -23.27 5.55 2.69
C THR A 202 -24.23 4.73 1.84
N VAL A 203 -25.23 4.14 2.50
CA VAL A 203 -26.44 3.67 1.82
C VAL A 203 -27.31 4.89 1.53
N LEU A 204 -27.87 4.96 0.32
CA LEU A 204 -28.83 5.97 -0.08
C LEU A 204 -30.23 5.39 0.07
N GLU A 205 -31.16 6.22 0.52
CA GLU A 205 -32.60 5.94 0.53
C GLU A 205 -33.17 5.83 -0.89
#